data_AF-A0A853BNV0-F1
#
_entry.id   AF-A0A853BNV0-F1
#
_cell.length_a   1.000
_cell.length_b   1.000
_cell.length_c   1.000
_cell.angle_alpha   90.00
_cell.angle_beta   90.00
_cell.angle_gamma   90.00
#
_symmetry.space_group_name_H-M   'P 1'
#
loop_
_entity.id
_entity.type
_entity.pdbx_description
1 polymer ?
#
loop_
_entity_poly.entity_id
_entity_poly.type
_entity_poly.pdbx_seq_one_letter_code
_entity_poly.pdbx_strand_id
1 'polypeptide(L)'
;MTDRELVAALRTRADGACARLFDAYGYELYAECLRLLGDPEAAQAALRDTLVVATAHADRLAGPGRLREWLLALARAECRRLPGADGRGPARAARPAVPAPRTPPAPAASAGSAAARTPDTPAAPPGPAASFVHPACLRVRILSAVTGPGTDGYRRHVAARGADLDRRGFPRRPARSRSRGRGALAQLAPGLAVTLAALLLIGLACLAGADLSRGAGRPPAY
;
A
#
# COMPACT_ATOMS: atom_id res chain seq x y z
N MET A 1 -14.43 -4.95 31.08
CA MET A 1 -14.72 -3.74 30.29
C MET A 1 -15.57 -4.13 29.11
N THR A 2 -16.67 -3.44 28.87
CA THR A 2 -17.63 -3.76 27.79
C THR A 2 -17.28 -3.02 26.50
N ASP A 3 -17.74 -3.52 25.35
CA ASP A 3 -17.62 -2.85 24.04
C ASP A 3 -18.14 -1.41 24.10
N ARG A 4 -19.21 -1.17 24.87
CA ARG A 4 -19.81 0.15 25.04
C ARG A 4 -18.89 1.12 25.79
N GLU A 5 -18.27 0.67 26.86
CA GLU A 5 -17.27 1.46 27.61
C GLU A 5 -16.05 1.76 26.75
N LEU A 6 -15.61 0.78 25.95
CA LEU A 6 -14.46 0.93 25.08
C LEU A 6 -14.72 1.95 23.96
N VAL A 7 -15.89 1.87 23.32
CA VAL A 7 -16.32 2.85 22.31
C VAL A 7 -16.47 4.25 22.92
N ALA A 8 -17.05 4.35 24.12
CA ALA A 8 -17.16 5.64 24.82
C ALA A 8 -15.77 6.25 25.06
N ALA A 9 -14.82 5.46 25.58
CA ALA A 9 -13.45 5.90 25.81
C ALA A 9 -12.72 6.34 24.52
N LEU A 10 -12.96 5.65 23.40
CA LEU A 10 -12.38 6.02 22.11
C LEU A 10 -12.94 7.35 21.59
N ARG A 11 -14.26 7.55 21.69
CA ARG A 11 -14.94 8.79 21.23
C ARG A 11 -14.52 10.02 22.03
N THR A 12 -14.39 9.86 23.36
CA THR A 12 -13.90 10.94 24.22
C THR A 12 -12.38 11.13 24.15
N ARG A 13 -11.67 10.34 23.34
CA ARG A 13 -10.20 10.30 23.25
C ARG A 13 -9.54 10.21 24.63
N ALA A 14 -10.14 9.42 25.52
CA ALA A 14 -9.64 9.27 26.88
C ALA A 14 -8.22 8.71 26.88
N ASP A 15 -7.41 9.14 27.85
CA ASP A 15 -6.06 8.61 28.02
C ASP A 15 -6.09 7.08 28.14
N GLY A 16 -5.14 6.44 27.46
CA GLY A 16 -5.02 4.99 27.40
C GLY A 16 -6.14 4.26 26.64
N ALA A 17 -7.07 4.96 25.93
CA ALA A 17 -8.13 4.29 25.18
C ALA A 17 -7.60 3.29 24.14
N CYS A 18 -6.50 3.63 23.45
CA CYS A 18 -5.85 2.71 22.51
C CYS A 18 -5.22 1.50 23.23
N ALA A 19 -4.66 1.69 24.44
CA ALA A 19 -4.10 0.60 25.21
C ALA A 19 -5.21 -0.38 25.65
N ARG A 20 -6.33 0.14 26.16
CA ARG A 20 -7.51 -0.67 26.50
C ARG A 20 -8.07 -1.40 25.28
N LEU A 21 -8.06 -0.76 24.10
CA LEU A 21 -8.50 -1.38 22.85
C LEU A 21 -7.60 -2.55 22.45
N PHE A 22 -6.29 -2.35 22.55
CA PHE A 22 -5.31 -3.42 22.33
C PHE A 22 -5.49 -4.56 23.33
N ASP A 23 -5.65 -4.25 24.61
CA ASP A 23 -5.78 -5.28 25.66
C ASP A 23 -7.03 -6.14 25.47
N ALA A 24 -8.11 -5.56 24.94
CA ALA A 24 -9.36 -6.28 24.65
C ALA A 24 -9.33 -7.10 23.35
N TYR A 25 -8.80 -6.55 22.24
CA TYR A 25 -8.93 -7.17 20.90
C TYR A 25 -7.60 -7.35 20.15
N GLY A 26 -6.49 -6.82 20.65
CA GLY A 26 -5.21 -6.74 19.93
C GLY A 26 -4.72 -8.11 19.43
N TYR A 27 -4.83 -9.16 20.25
CA TYR A 27 -4.41 -10.51 19.87
C TYR A 27 -5.34 -11.15 18.83
N GLU A 28 -6.65 -10.97 18.96
CA GLU A 28 -7.62 -11.48 17.98
C GLU A 28 -7.40 -10.82 16.61
N LEU A 29 -7.22 -9.49 16.60
CA LEU A 29 -6.95 -8.74 15.39
C LEU A 29 -5.59 -9.12 14.78
N TYR A 30 -4.56 -9.32 15.60
CA TYR A 30 -3.26 -9.80 15.13
C TYR A 30 -3.37 -11.16 14.47
N ALA A 31 -4.07 -12.12 15.09
CA ALA A 31 -4.25 -13.46 14.56
C ALA A 31 -4.98 -13.44 13.20
N GLU A 32 -6.02 -12.61 13.06
CA GLU A 32 -6.70 -12.43 11.77
C GLU A 32 -5.78 -11.82 10.71
N CYS A 33 -5.01 -10.79 11.06
CA CYS A 33 -4.03 -10.19 10.15
C CYS A 33 -2.96 -11.20 9.72
N LEU A 34 -2.44 -12.00 10.65
CA LEU A 34 -1.44 -13.04 10.38
C LEU A 34 -2.00 -14.13 9.46
N ARG A 35 -3.23 -14.57 9.70
CA ARG A 35 -3.94 -15.54 8.85
C ARG A 35 -4.11 -15.03 7.41
N LEU A 36 -4.35 -13.74 7.24
CA LEU A 36 -4.58 -13.13 5.91
C LEU A 36 -3.29 -12.82 5.16
N LEU A 37 -2.22 -12.45 5.86
CA LEU A 37 -0.98 -11.95 5.23
C LEU A 37 0.13 -13.01 5.21
N GLY A 38 0.13 -13.99 6.11
CA GLY A 38 1.18 -15.01 6.23
C GLY A 38 2.54 -14.48 6.70
N ASP A 39 2.68 -13.17 6.95
CA ASP A 39 3.92 -12.52 7.37
C ASP A 39 3.71 -11.75 8.70
N PRO A 40 4.50 -12.07 9.75
CA PRO A 40 4.38 -11.43 11.07
C PRO A 40 4.57 -9.92 11.07
N GLU A 41 5.49 -9.39 10.27
CA GLU A 41 5.79 -7.95 10.22
C GLU A 41 4.70 -7.19 9.45
N ALA A 42 4.21 -7.73 8.33
CA ALA A 42 3.05 -7.20 7.62
C ALA A 42 1.78 -7.25 8.50
N ALA A 43 1.59 -8.31 9.27
CA ALA A 43 0.48 -8.43 10.22
C ALA A 43 0.55 -7.38 11.34
N GLN A 44 1.74 -7.14 11.89
CA GLN A 44 1.95 -6.08 12.88
C GLN A 44 1.67 -4.69 12.28
N ALA A 45 2.13 -4.43 11.06
CA ALA A 45 1.87 -3.17 10.36
C ALA A 45 0.36 -2.96 10.12
N ALA A 46 -0.35 -3.99 9.65
CA ALA A 46 -1.80 -3.95 9.45
C ALA A 46 -2.57 -3.74 10.76
N LEU A 47 -2.15 -4.38 11.86
CA LEU A 47 -2.76 -4.16 13.17
C LEU A 47 -2.53 -2.74 13.69
N ARG A 48 -1.31 -2.21 13.56
CA ARG A 48 -1.00 -0.81 13.91
C ARG A 48 -1.92 0.14 13.15
N ASP A 49 -2.06 -0.06 11.83
CA ASP A 49 -2.95 0.75 11.00
C ASP A 49 -4.41 0.64 11.40
N THR A 50 -4.86 -0.57 11.74
CA THR A 50 -6.22 -0.82 12.22
C THR A 50 -6.53 -0.02 13.47
N LEU A 51 -5.61 0.00 14.46
CA LEU A 51 -5.80 0.75 15.70
C LEU A 51 -5.80 2.26 15.47
N VAL A 52 -4.94 2.75 14.57
CA VAL A 52 -4.95 4.17 14.17
C VAL A 52 -6.26 4.56 13.51
N VAL A 53 -6.76 3.76 12.57
CA VAL A 53 -8.05 4.03 11.90
C VAL A 53 -9.21 3.92 12.90
N ALA A 54 -9.22 2.90 13.76
CA ALA A 54 -10.26 2.70 14.76
C ALA A 54 -10.35 3.88 15.75
N THR A 55 -9.21 4.32 16.28
CA THR A 55 -9.16 5.47 17.20
C THR A 55 -9.58 6.78 16.51
N ALA A 56 -9.23 6.98 15.24
CA ALA A 56 -9.60 8.18 14.50
C ALA A 56 -11.08 8.23 14.10
N HIS A 57 -11.73 7.08 13.89
CA HIS A 57 -13.09 7.00 13.32
C HIS A 57 -14.12 6.34 14.26
N ALA A 58 -13.82 6.21 15.55
CA ALA A 58 -14.74 5.63 16.54
C ALA A 58 -16.10 6.36 16.62
N ASP A 59 -16.13 7.66 16.32
CA ASP A 59 -17.35 8.47 16.25
C ASP A 59 -18.31 8.02 15.13
N ARG A 60 -17.78 7.35 14.10
CA ARG A 60 -18.56 6.88 12.94
C ARG A 60 -19.20 5.52 13.13
N LEU A 61 -18.80 4.78 14.17
CA LEU A 61 -19.40 3.49 14.49
C LEU A 61 -20.82 3.73 15.02
N ALA A 62 -21.85 3.34 14.26
CA ALA A 62 -23.24 3.65 14.60
C ALA A 62 -23.73 2.97 15.89
N GLY A 63 -23.17 1.81 16.26
CA GLY A 63 -23.60 1.04 17.43
C GLY A 63 -22.44 0.39 18.17
N PRO A 64 -22.30 0.58 19.50
CA PRO A 64 -21.18 0.06 20.26
C PRO A 64 -21.15 -1.48 20.33
N GLY A 65 -22.30 -2.15 20.30
CA GLY A 65 -22.37 -3.61 20.29
C GLY A 65 -21.92 -4.27 18.99
N ARG A 66 -21.40 -3.50 18.03
CA ARG A 66 -20.81 -3.98 16.77
C ARG A 66 -19.30 -3.73 16.69
N LEU A 67 -18.68 -3.41 17.81
CA LEU A 67 -17.28 -3.01 17.88
C LEU A 67 -16.36 -4.11 17.37
N ARG A 68 -16.57 -5.35 17.82
CA ARG A 68 -15.76 -6.49 17.37
C ARG A 68 -15.82 -6.70 15.86
N GLU A 69 -17.02 -6.76 15.28
CA GLU A 69 -17.19 -6.95 13.83
C GLU A 69 -16.61 -5.78 13.03
N TRP A 70 -16.75 -4.57 13.56
CA TRP A 70 -16.19 -3.37 12.97
C TRP A 70 -14.66 -3.40 12.94
N LEU A 71 -14.02 -3.76 14.04
CA LEU A 71 -12.56 -3.90 14.13
C LEU A 71 -12.03 -4.98 13.20
N LEU A 72 -12.69 -6.15 13.13
CA LEU A 72 -12.31 -7.21 12.19
C LEU A 72 -12.50 -6.77 10.73
N ALA A 73 -13.53 -5.97 10.43
CA ALA A 73 -13.74 -5.42 9.09
C ALA A 73 -12.64 -4.40 8.72
N LEU A 74 -12.22 -3.57 9.67
CA LEU A 74 -11.09 -2.66 9.53
C LEU A 74 -9.79 -3.42 9.30
N ALA A 75 -9.47 -4.41 10.13
CA ALA A 75 -8.28 -5.25 9.99
C ALA A 75 -8.18 -5.86 8.58
N ARG A 76 -9.27 -6.45 8.09
CA ARG A 76 -9.34 -6.98 6.72
C ARG A 76 -9.14 -5.91 5.65
N ALA A 77 -9.66 -4.70 5.87
CA ALA A 77 -9.46 -3.59 4.95
C ALA A 77 -7.99 -3.15 4.92
N GLU A 78 -7.34 -3.10 6.08
CA GLU A 78 -5.93 -2.75 6.21
C GLU A 78 -5.02 -3.82 5.60
N CYS A 79 -5.27 -5.11 5.84
CA CYS A 79 -4.52 -6.19 5.18
C CYS A 79 -4.57 -6.08 3.65
N ARG A 80 -5.73 -5.72 3.06
CA ARG A 80 -5.87 -5.56 1.60
C ARG A 80 -5.06 -4.40 1.03
N ARG A 81 -4.65 -3.43 1.87
CA ARG A 81 -3.88 -2.26 1.42
C ARG A 81 -2.39 -2.54 1.41
N LEU A 82 -1.91 -3.59 2.07
CA LEU A 82 -0.52 -3.99 2.00
C LEU A 82 -0.24 -4.74 0.69
N PRO A 83 0.83 -4.40 -0.04
CA PRO A 83 1.25 -5.15 -1.22
C PRO A 83 1.57 -6.61 -0.84
N GLY A 84 0.82 -7.57 -1.40
CA GLY A 84 1.01 -9.00 -1.13
C GLY A 84 -0.28 -9.80 -0.99
N ALA A 85 -1.42 -9.14 -0.73
CA ALA A 85 -2.71 -9.81 -0.53
C ALA A 85 -3.27 -10.56 -1.78
N ASP A 86 -2.79 -10.22 -2.99
CA ASP A 86 -3.26 -10.81 -4.25
C ASP A 86 -2.29 -11.83 -4.88
N GLY A 87 -1.34 -12.39 -4.12
CA GLY A 87 -0.63 -13.62 -4.52
C GLY A 87 0.26 -13.54 -5.79
N ARG A 88 0.45 -12.36 -6.40
CA ARG A 88 1.71 -12.08 -7.13
C ARG A 88 2.62 -11.37 -6.14
N GLY A 89 3.20 -12.13 -5.23
CA GLY A 89 4.30 -11.62 -4.40
C GLY A 89 5.34 -10.98 -5.33
N PRO A 90 6.00 -9.87 -4.94
CA PRO A 90 7.20 -9.49 -5.64
C PRO A 90 8.10 -10.72 -5.56
N ALA A 91 8.39 -11.32 -6.72
CA ALA A 91 9.55 -12.18 -6.86
C ALA A 91 10.67 -11.43 -6.18
N ARG A 92 11.08 -11.95 -5.01
CA ARG A 92 12.11 -11.44 -4.09
C ARG A 92 12.84 -10.28 -4.77
N ALA A 93 12.32 -9.07 -4.58
CA ALA A 93 12.86 -7.89 -5.26
C ALA A 93 14.34 -7.93 -4.96
N ALA A 94 15.13 -8.16 -6.01
CA ALA A 94 16.56 -8.27 -5.91
C ALA A 94 16.99 -7.05 -5.11
N ARG A 95 17.55 -7.29 -3.91
CA ARG A 95 18.41 -6.29 -3.29
C ARG A 95 19.34 -5.86 -4.42
N PRO A 96 19.43 -4.57 -4.79
CA PRO A 96 20.56 -4.17 -5.60
C PRO A 96 21.78 -4.61 -4.79
N ALA A 97 22.56 -5.53 -5.35
CA ALA A 97 23.83 -5.90 -4.78
C ALA A 97 24.61 -4.59 -4.72
N VAL A 98 24.77 -4.02 -3.54
CA VAL A 98 25.78 -3.01 -3.31
C VAL A 98 27.09 -3.72 -3.63
N PRO A 99 27.83 -3.36 -4.70
CA PRO A 99 29.11 -3.99 -4.94
C PRO A 99 29.98 -3.67 -3.73
N ALA A 100 30.55 -4.71 -3.12
CA ALA A 100 31.47 -4.56 -2.01
C ALA A 100 32.58 -3.56 -2.43
N PRO A 101 32.99 -2.64 -1.54
CA PRO A 101 34.16 -1.81 -1.81
C PRO A 101 35.35 -2.75 -2.07
N ARG A 102 35.91 -2.68 -3.28
CA ARG A 102 37.18 -3.35 -3.60
C ARG A 102 38.27 -2.60 -2.85
N THR A 103 38.73 -3.17 -1.75
CA THR A 103 39.93 -2.69 -1.06
C THR A 103 41.14 -2.99 -1.96
N PRO A 104 41.99 -2.01 -2.32
CA PRO A 104 43.27 -2.30 -2.95
C PRO A 104 44.21 -3.02 -1.95
N PRO A 105 45.13 -3.88 -2.40
CA PRO A 105 46.06 -4.55 -1.51
C PRO A 105 47.06 -3.55 -0.91
N ALA A 106 47.16 -3.53 0.42
CA ALA A 106 48.20 -2.80 1.13
C ALA A 106 49.57 -3.50 0.97
N PRO A 107 50.69 -2.76 0.87
CA PRO A 107 52.02 -3.35 0.90
C PRO A 107 52.40 -3.85 2.30
N ALA A 108 53.20 -4.91 2.33
CA ALA A 108 53.60 -5.66 3.52
C ALA A 108 54.69 -4.97 4.38
N ALA A 109 54.71 -5.41 5.65
CA ALA A 109 55.71 -5.22 6.72
C ALA A 109 55.73 -3.82 7.39
N SER A 110 55.74 -3.71 8.73
CA SER A 110 56.56 -4.45 9.68
C SER A 110 56.01 -4.40 11.12
N ALA A 111 56.58 -5.27 11.95
CA ALA A 111 56.17 -5.67 13.29
C ALA A 111 56.40 -4.65 14.42
N GLY A 112 55.62 -4.79 15.49
CA GLY A 112 55.84 -4.18 16.80
C GLY A 112 54.77 -4.60 17.82
N SER A 113 55.02 -5.69 18.53
CA SER A 113 54.19 -6.27 19.59
C SER A 113 54.26 -5.44 20.88
N ALA A 114 53.11 -5.22 21.57
CA ALA A 114 52.95 -5.48 23.00
C ALA A 114 51.52 -5.19 23.51
N ALA A 115 50.87 -6.27 23.96
CA ALA A 115 49.97 -6.38 25.12
C ALA A 115 48.84 -5.35 25.35
N ALA A 116 47.59 -5.81 25.15
CA ALA A 116 46.64 -5.98 26.25
C ALA A 116 45.44 -6.83 25.77
N ARG A 117 45.20 -7.93 26.49
CA ARG A 117 44.03 -8.80 26.32
C ARG A 117 42.77 -8.06 26.80
N THR A 118 41.73 -8.02 25.97
CA THR A 118 40.33 -7.84 26.38
C THR A 118 39.49 -8.98 25.83
N PRO A 119 38.39 -9.35 26.51
CA PRO A 119 37.81 -10.68 26.45
C PRO A 119 37.02 -10.95 25.17
N ASP A 120 36.92 -12.24 24.87
CA ASP A 120 36.00 -12.90 23.96
C ASP A 120 34.66 -12.15 23.88
N THR A 121 34.41 -11.49 22.74
CA THR A 121 33.08 -11.01 22.39
C THR A 121 32.33 -12.25 21.91
N PRO A 122 31.30 -12.74 22.62
CA PRO A 122 30.50 -13.82 22.07
C PRO A 122 29.91 -13.30 20.76
N ALA A 123 30.21 -14.02 19.68
CA ALA A 123 29.65 -13.79 18.37
C ALA A 123 28.16 -13.45 18.51
N ALA A 124 27.78 -12.26 18.04
CA ALA A 124 26.39 -11.85 17.97
C ALA A 124 25.59 -13.02 17.36
N PRO A 125 24.52 -13.50 18.02
CA PRO A 125 23.77 -14.62 17.48
C PRO A 125 23.28 -14.26 16.08
N PRO A 126 23.27 -15.22 15.13
CA PRO A 126 22.64 -15.01 13.84
C PRO A 126 21.23 -14.48 14.10
N GLY A 127 20.91 -13.32 13.51
CA GLY A 127 19.66 -12.61 13.75
C GLY A 127 18.46 -13.55 13.62
N PRO A 128 17.42 -13.42 14.45
CA PRO A 128 16.39 -14.43 14.55
C PRO A 128 15.68 -14.58 13.22
N ALA A 129 15.89 -15.74 12.58
CA ALA A 129 14.98 -16.28 11.60
C ALA A 129 13.59 -16.34 12.25
N ALA A 130 12.62 -15.66 11.64
CA ALA A 130 11.21 -15.64 12.05
C ALA A 130 11.01 -15.47 13.55
N SER A 131 11.20 -14.24 14.04
CA SER A 131 10.78 -13.84 15.39
C SER A 131 9.31 -14.21 15.60
N PHE A 132 9.08 -15.30 16.32
CA PHE A 132 7.82 -15.52 17.02
C PHE A 132 7.63 -14.32 17.96
N VAL A 133 6.75 -13.40 17.57
CA VAL A 133 6.45 -12.22 18.39
C VAL A 133 5.72 -12.72 19.62
N HIS A 134 6.41 -12.72 20.76
CA HIS A 134 5.78 -13.03 22.04
C HIS A 134 4.67 -11.99 22.33
N PRO A 135 3.49 -12.40 22.84
CA PRO A 135 2.34 -11.53 23.07
C PRO A 135 2.68 -10.20 23.75
N ALA A 136 3.53 -10.22 24.78
CA ALA A 136 3.95 -9.02 25.51
C ALA A 136 4.79 -8.04 24.68
N CYS A 137 5.67 -8.54 23.80
CA CYS A 137 6.47 -7.71 22.90
C CYS A 137 5.60 -7.04 21.83
N LEU A 138 4.54 -7.71 21.38
CA LEU A 138 3.59 -7.14 20.42
C LEU A 138 2.92 -5.90 20.99
N ARG A 139 2.44 -5.97 22.24
CA ARG A 139 1.79 -4.85 22.92
C ARG A 139 2.69 -3.62 22.99
N VAL A 140 3.92 -3.79 23.49
CA VAL A 140 4.87 -2.68 23.64
C VAL A 140 5.22 -2.08 22.26
N ARG A 141 5.54 -2.92 21.27
CA ARG A 141 5.87 -2.45 19.91
C ARG A 141 4.72 -1.69 19.27
N ILE A 142 3.49 -2.20 19.38
CA ILE A 142 2.32 -1.58 18.77
C ILE A 142 1.94 -0.29 19.49
N LEU A 143 1.86 -0.30 20.82
CA LEU A 143 1.49 0.91 21.55
C LEU A 143 2.54 2.00 21.36
N SER A 144 3.84 1.71 21.43
CA SER A 144 4.89 2.69 21.11
C SER A 144 4.77 3.24 19.69
N ALA A 145 4.38 2.42 18.71
CA ALA A 145 4.22 2.89 17.33
C ALA A 145 2.93 3.68 17.09
N VAL A 146 1.89 3.49 17.92
CA VAL A 146 0.62 4.22 17.81
C VAL A 146 0.60 5.48 18.69
N THR A 147 1.34 5.51 19.80
CA THR A 147 1.30 6.63 20.77
C THR A 147 2.63 7.36 20.90
N GLY A 148 3.69 6.91 20.24
CA GLY A 148 5.03 7.48 20.38
C GLY A 148 5.13 8.91 19.82
N PRO A 149 5.96 9.76 20.44
CA PRO A 149 6.24 11.11 19.92
C PRO A 149 6.88 11.02 18.53
N GLY A 150 6.37 11.79 17.57
CA GLY A 150 6.84 11.78 16.17
C GLY A 150 6.03 10.91 15.21
N THR A 151 4.96 10.24 15.67
CA THR A 151 4.09 9.41 14.82
C THR A 151 2.89 10.16 14.22
N ASP A 152 2.73 11.45 14.51
CA ASP A 152 1.55 12.24 14.16
C ASP A 152 1.28 12.33 12.66
N GLY A 153 2.34 12.53 11.86
CA GLY A 153 2.24 12.55 10.40
C GLY A 153 1.77 11.20 9.85
N TYR A 154 2.33 10.11 10.36
CA TYR A 154 1.93 8.75 10.02
C TYR A 154 0.46 8.48 10.39
N ARG A 155 0.07 8.82 11.63
CA ARG A 155 -1.31 8.64 12.11
C ARG A 155 -2.32 9.40 11.28
N ARG A 156 -2.02 10.67 10.95
CA ARG A 156 -2.88 11.50 10.12
C ARG A 156 -3.03 10.91 8.71
N HIS A 157 -1.92 10.45 8.11
CA HIS A 157 -1.95 9.80 6.81
C HIS A 157 -2.81 8.52 6.83
N VAL A 158 -2.58 7.63 7.80
CA VAL A 158 -3.32 6.38 7.97
C VAL A 158 -4.81 6.61 8.26
N ALA A 159 -5.12 7.56 9.15
CA ALA A 159 -6.49 7.95 9.46
C ALA A 159 -7.22 8.49 8.22
N ALA A 160 -6.56 9.33 7.42
CA ALA A 160 -7.15 9.90 6.20
C ALA A 160 -7.48 8.81 5.16
N ARG A 161 -6.57 7.85 4.92
CA ARG A 161 -6.84 6.75 3.97
C ARG A 161 -7.90 5.75 4.46
N GLY A 162 -8.16 5.70 5.77
CA GLY A 162 -9.22 4.92 6.40
C GLY A 162 -10.61 5.56 6.38
N ALA A 163 -10.79 6.73 5.76
CA ALA A 163 -12.01 7.52 5.84
C ALA A 163 -13.19 7.02 4.96
N ASP A 164 -12.98 6.08 4.04
CA ASP A 164 -14.06 5.53 3.22
C ASP A 164 -14.88 4.46 3.97
N LEU A 165 -15.65 4.95 4.94
CA LEU A 165 -16.60 4.18 5.73
C LEU A 165 -18.02 4.47 5.25
N ASP A 166 -18.87 3.45 5.28
CA ASP A 166 -20.30 3.58 5.01
C ASP A 166 -21.03 4.36 6.13
N ARG A 167 -22.35 4.53 5.98
CA ARG A 167 -23.17 5.25 6.97
C ARG A 167 -23.20 4.57 8.34
N ARG A 168 -22.90 3.26 8.42
CA ARG A 168 -22.83 2.51 9.68
C ARG A 168 -21.43 2.51 10.30
N GLY A 169 -20.46 3.14 9.63
CA GLY A 169 -19.06 3.19 10.01
C GLY A 169 -18.22 2.05 9.46
N PHE A 170 -18.78 1.13 8.66
CA PHE A 170 -18.02 -0.03 8.16
C PHE A 170 -17.21 0.31 6.91
N PRO A 171 -15.99 -0.23 6.75
CA PRO A 171 -15.20 -0.03 5.54
C PRO A 171 -15.99 -0.44 4.31
N ARG A 172 -16.07 0.46 3.32
CA ARG A 172 -16.65 0.07 2.04
C ARG A 172 -15.76 -1.00 1.43
N ARG A 173 -16.38 -2.05 0.89
CA ARG A 173 -15.64 -2.97 0.04
C ARG A 173 -15.13 -2.16 -1.15
N PRO A 174 -13.84 -2.18 -1.47
CA PRO A 174 -13.39 -1.58 -2.72
C PRO A 174 -14.26 -2.21 -3.81
N ALA A 175 -15.02 -1.38 -4.53
CA ALA A 175 -15.74 -1.84 -5.69
C ALA A 175 -14.68 -2.53 -6.54
N ARG A 176 -14.78 -3.86 -6.73
CA ARG A 176 -13.82 -4.60 -7.55
C ARG A 176 -13.67 -3.79 -8.81
N SER A 177 -12.51 -3.18 -9.02
CA SER A 177 -12.23 -2.49 -10.25
C SER A 177 -12.39 -3.57 -11.32
N ARG A 178 -13.54 -3.56 -12.01
CA ARG A 178 -13.76 -4.37 -13.22
C ARG A 178 -12.97 -3.77 -14.39
N SER A 179 -11.81 -3.16 -14.11
CA SER A 179 -11.06 -2.31 -15.04
C SER A 179 -9.68 -2.88 -15.33
N ARG A 180 -9.62 -4.16 -15.72
CA ARG A 180 -8.47 -4.69 -16.46
C ARG A 180 -8.81 -5.26 -17.84
N GLY A 181 -10.06 -5.15 -18.32
CA GLY A 181 -10.47 -5.79 -19.58
C GLY A 181 -11.43 -5.05 -20.49
N ARG A 182 -11.74 -3.76 -20.26
CA ARG A 182 -12.66 -3.00 -21.14
C ARG A 182 -12.17 -1.62 -21.61
N GLY A 183 -10.97 -1.21 -21.20
CA GLY A 183 -10.42 0.12 -21.55
C GLY A 183 -9.50 0.17 -22.77
N ALA A 184 -9.02 -0.98 -23.28
CA ALA A 184 -8.00 -0.99 -24.34
C ALA A 184 -8.53 -0.72 -25.75
N LEU A 185 -9.86 -0.82 -25.99
CA LEU A 185 -10.44 -0.62 -27.32
C LEU A 185 -11.38 0.59 -27.44
N ALA A 186 -11.62 1.33 -26.35
CA ALA A 186 -12.56 2.46 -26.34
C ALA A 186 -11.89 3.83 -26.56
N GLN A 187 -10.63 3.88 -27.00
CA GLN A 187 -9.93 5.15 -27.29
C GLN A 187 -9.53 5.36 -28.76
N LEU A 188 -9.95 4.48 -29.68
CA LEU A 188 -9.68 4.65 -31.13
C LEU A 188 -10.90 5.17 -31.93
N ALA A 189 -11.99 5.53 -31.26
CA ALA A 189 -13.21 5.97 -31.96
C ALA A 189 -13.16 7.39 -32.56
N PRO A 190 -12.46 8.42 -32.01
CA PRO A 190 -12.50 9.75 -32.62
C PRO A 190 -11.46 9.96 -33.73
N GLY A 191 -10.39 9.16 -33.78
CA GLY A 191 -9.32 9.33 -34.78
C GLY A 191 -9.67 8.82 -36.17
N LEU A 192 -10.40 7.70 -36.24
CA LEU A 192 -10.76 7.04 -37.50
C LEU A 192 -11.74 7.84 -38.35
N ALA A 193 -12.67 8.57 -37.73
CA ALA A 193 -13.63 9.40 -38.46
C ALA A 193 -12.95 10.61 -39.11
N VAL A 194 -11.99 11.24 -38.41
CA VAL A 194 -11.24 12.39 -38.93
C VAL A 194 -10.30 11.97 -40.07
N THR A 195 -9.63 10.81 -39.94
CA THR A 195 -8.77 10.31 -41.02
C THR A 195 -9.55 9.89 -42.26
N LEU A 196 -10.72 9.25 -42.11
CA LEU A 196 -11.60 8.94 -43.24
C LEU A 196 -12.13 10.20 -43.93
N ALA A 197 -12.55 11.22 -43.15
CA ALA A 197 -13.01 12.48 -43.72
C ALA A 197 -11.90 13.21 -44.50
N ALA A 198 -10.68 13.23 -43.97
CA ALA A 198 -9.53 13.84 -44.65
C ALA A 198 -9.19 13.10 -45.97
N LEU A 199 -9.17 11.77 -45.95
CA LEU A 199 -8.91 10.97 -47.16
C LEU A 199 -10.01 11.17 -48.22
N LEU A 200 -11.27 11.25 -47.81
CA LEU A 200 -12.39 11.50 -48.72
C LEU A 200 -12.27 12.88 -49.39
N LEU A 201 -11.94 13.92 -48.61
CA LEU A 201 -11.75 15.28 -49.15
C LEU A 201 -10.59 15.36 -50.15
N ILE A 202 -9.47 14.68 -49.85
CA ILE A 202 -8.31 14.62 -50.76
C ILE A 202 -8.68 13.90 -52.06
N GLY A 203 -9.39 12.77 -51.98
CA GLY A 203 -9.83 12.04 -53.17
C GLY A 203 -10.76 12.85 -54.08
N LEU A 204 -11.70 13.59 -53.48
CA LEU A 204 -12.66 14.43 -54.21
C LEU A 204 -11.97 15.62 -54.88
N ALA A 205 -10.97 16.22 -54.24
CA ALA A 205 -10.13 17.27 -54.84
C ALA A 205 -9.28 16.75 -56.01
N CYS A 206 -8.70 15.56 -55.91
CA CYS A 206 -7.96 14.94 -57.02
C CYS A 206 -8.85 14.63 -58.23
N LEU A 207 -10.09 14.17 -58.00
CA LEU A 207 -11.05 13.91 -59.07
C LEU A 207 -11.48 15.21 -59.77
N ALA A 208 -11.78 16.26 -59.01
CA ALA A 208 -12.11 17.58 -59.57
C ALA A 208 -10.93 18.22 -60.33
N GLY A 209 -9.70 18.04 -59.85
CA GLY A 209 -8.48 18.48 -60.55
C GLY A 209 -8.21 17.73 -61.86
N ALA A 210 -8.56 16.44 -61.92
CA ALA A 210 -8.41 15.63 -63.13
C ALA A 210 -9.40 16.04 -64.24
N ASP A 211 -10.59 16.54 -63.90
CA ASP A 211 -11.54 17.06 -64.87
C ASP A 211 -11.09 18.38 -65.51
N LEU A 212 -10.42 19.26 -64.74
CA LEU A 212 -9.82 20.49 -65.28
C LEU A 212 -8.64 20.19 -66.23
N SER A 213 -7.88 19.12 -65.97
CA SER A 213 -6.75 18.74 -66.82
C SER A 213 -7.16 18.07 -68.14
N ARG A 214 -8.38 17.54 -68.25
CA ARG A 214 -8.92 16.99 -69.53
C ARG A 214 -9.53 18.04 -70.45
N GLY A 215 -9.82 19.25 -69.94
CA GLY A 215 -10.44 20.33 -70.72
C GLY A 215 -9.47 21.13 -71.61
N ALA A 216 -8.16 21.03 -71.42
CA ALA A 216 -7.16 21.88 -72.09
C ALA A 216 -6.52 21.26 -73.35
N GLY A 217 -7.11 20.20 -73.91
CA GLY A 217 -6.50 19.40 -74.99
C GLY A 217 -7.32 19.29 -76.28
N ARG A 218 -8.07 20.32 -76.70
CA ARG A 218 -8.71 20.34 -78.02
C ARG A 218 -8.14 21.49 -78.87
N PRO A 219 -7.22 21.24 -79.82
CA PRO A 219 -6.77 22.28 -80.74
C PRO A 219 -7.91 22.66 -81.70
N PRO A 220 -8.00 23.94 -82.13
CA PRO A 220 -8.97 24.35 -83.14
C PRO A 220 -8.60 23.69 -84.48
N ALA A 221 -9.56 22.97 -85.06
CA ALA A 221 -9.49 22.55 -86.44
C ALA A 221 -9.70 23.78 -87.33
N TYR A 222 -8.70 24.09 -88.15
CA TYR A 222 -8.84 24.90 -89.35
C TYR A 222 -8.38 24.06 -90.54
#